data_AF-A0A1E3IVJ4-F1
#
_entry.id   AF-A0A1E3IVJ4-F1
#
_cell.length_a   1.000
_cell.length_b   1.000
_cell.length_c   1.000
_cell.angle_alpha   90.00
_cell.angle_beta   90.00
_cell.angle_gamma   90.00
#
_symmetry.space_group_name_H-M   'P 1'
#
loop_
_entity.id
_entity.type
_entity.pdbx_description
1 polymer ?
#
loop_
_entity_poly.entity_id
_entity_poly.type
_entity_poly.pdbx_seq_one_letter_code
_entity_poly.pdbx_strand_id
1 'polypeptide(L)'
;MSFFPRSSFPFSSCTPSWFAGHMARSLRELPPLLEDMNLVIEARDARLPLTSINPAFDGVLRKWKDRDKGRGVGRERLVVYTKRDLADARLEGPLEKAFLQHGKQQIMFADTRKDKDVSQVLRHAVDLARIHGPYTPTFSILVLGMPNVGKSSLLNALRRVGIRKGKAFATGAMAGVTKKLTGTVKIHEDPDVYVYDTPGIMTPYLGAGQDGQEKGLKLALTVGIKEGLFDLEEMTDYLLWKMNRRLVSEPLFSPYLSVLSLPQNFLPTDHLPTFLSALSDRLAVKQKGGEPDWEAIMKWLLKHWRDGKLGEWTLDELVPYRQHSLSLKEDKIISTAETEDPNPSIAINEGSLDSQVSDTVARYFESLSSSTSSILPNESKSASQQRKINKNKRLREKDAKLRVKGIKVKKREEWLPGGMVGGRKRGLAPKSMMGAAGRAKRGRG
;
A
#
# COMPACT_ATOMS: atom_id res chain seq x y z
N MET A 1 -11.81 -23.77 29.49
CA MET A 1 -12.50 -22.48 29.24
C MET A 1 -12.60 -22.26 27.73
N SER A 2 -13.69 -21.68 27.23
CA SER A 2 -13.87 -21.35 25.81
C SER A 2 -13.41 -19.92 25.52
N PHE A 3 -12.58 -19.72 24.50
CA PHE A 3 -12.15 -18.38 24.06
C PHE A 3 -13.02 -17.88 22.88
N PHE A 4 -13.47 -16.63 22.98
CA PHE A 4 -14.23 -15.93 21.95
C PHE A 4 -13.55 -14.58 21.65
N PRO A 5 -13.02 -14.39 20.43
CA PRO A 5 -12.50 -13.10 19.99
C PRO A 5 -13.60 -12.03 19.99
N ARG A 6 -13.22 -10.78 20.27
CA ARG A 6 -14.07 -9.60 20.08
C ARG A 6 -14.75 -9.65 18.70
N SER A 7 -16.07 -9.45 18.68
CA SER A 7 -16.86 -9.47 17.44
C SER A 7 -16.58 -8.27 16.54
N SER A 8 -16.15 -7.15 17.12
CA SER A 8 -15.80 -5.91 16.41
C SER A 8 -14.54 -5.28 17.00
N PHE A 9 -13.91 -4.40 16.21
CA PHE A 9 -12.77 -3.61 16.63
C PHE A 9 -13.17 -2.15 16.88
N PRO A 10 -12.78 -1.53 18.01
CA PRO A 10 -13.09 -0.14 18.31
C PRO A 10 -12.18 0.81 17.52
N PHE A 11 -12.54 1.11 16.28
CA PHE A 11 -11.77 2.01 15.44
C PHE A 11 -11.75 3.46 15.95
N SER A 12 -10.58 4.12 15.89
CA SER A 12 -10.45 5.53 16.20
C SER A 12 -11.32 6.41 15.29
N SER A 13 -11.95 7.45 15.86
CA SER A 13 -12.88 8.33 15.16
C SER A 13 -12.27 9.12 13.99
N CYS A 14 -10.94 9.23 13.91
CA CYS A 14 -10.24 9.97 12.86
C CYS A 14 -9.39 9.03 12.00
N THR A 15 -9.73 8.87 10.73
CA THR A 15 -8.82 8.28 9.75
C THR A 15 -7.81 9.33 9.29
N PRO A 16 -6.51 9.15 9.55
CA PRO A 16 -5.50 10.08 9.06
C PRO A 16 -5.47 10.09 7.52
N SER A 17 -5.68 11.25 6.91
CA SER A 17 -5.51 11.39 5.46
C SER A 17 -4.02 11.50 5.12
N TRP A 18 -3.52 10.51 4.38
CA TRP A 18 -2.15 10.48 3.87
C TRP A 18 -2.10 10.81 2.38
N PHE A 19 -2.50 12.04 2.00
CA PHE A 19 -2.34 12.53 0.64
C PHE A 19 -1.46 13.78 0.57
N ALA A 20 -0.16 13.56 0.43
CA ALA A 20 0.82 14.63 0.36
C ALA A 20 0.78 15.37 -1.00
N GLY A 21 1.16 16.66 -1.00
CA GLY A 21 1.14 17.48 -2.22
C GLY A 21 2.02 16.94 -3.37
N HIS A 22 3.08 16.20 -3.07
CA HIS A 22 3.89 15.55 -4.10
C HIS A 22 3.16 14.38 -4.79
N MET A 23 2.27 13.68 -4.07
CA MET A 23 1.43 12.62 -4.65
C MET A 23 0.34 13.22 -5.54
N ALA A 24 -0.27 14.33 -5.12
CA ALA A 24 -1.20 15.11 -5.96
C ALA A 24 -0.53 15.60 -7.25
N ARG A 25 0.73 16.04 -7.17
CA ARG A 25 1.51 16.43 -8.34
C ARG A 25 1.78 15.23 -9.27
N SER A 26 2.22 14.11 -8.71
CA SER A 26 2.50 12.89 -9.47
C SER A 26 1.27 12.39 -10.23
N LEU A 27 0.08 12.45 -9.60
CA LEU A 27 -1.18 12.10 -10.26
C LEU A 27 -1.55 13.05 -11.41
N ARG A 28 -1.25 14.35 -11.29
CA ARG A 28 -1.46 15.33 -12.37
C ARG A 28 -0.45 15.19 -13.52
N GLU A 29 0.76 14.73 -13.23
CA GLU A 29 1.82 14.47 -14.22
C GLU A 29 1.68 13.09 -14.89
N LEU A 30 0.76 12.25 -14.42
CA LEU A 30 0.55 10.90 -14.94
C LEU A 30 -0.02 10.86 -16.38
N PRO A 31 -1.06 11.64 -16.76
CA PRO A 31 -1.62 11.60 -18.11
C PRO A 31 -0.60 11.85 -19.24
N PRO A 32 0.27 12.89 -19.19
CA PRO A 32 1.26 13.10 -20.25
C PRO A 32 2.33 12.00 -20.26
N LEU A 33 2.72 11.47 -19.09
CA LEU A 33 3.70 10.38 -19.01
C LEU A 33 3.18 9.10 -19.69
N LEU A 34 1.87 8.84 -19.59
CA LEU A 34 1.24 7.67 -20.19
C LEU A 34 1.22 7.71 -21.74
N GLU A 35 1.38 8.87 -22.37
CA GLU A 35 1.33 9.00 -23.84
C GLU A 35 2.45 8.19 -24.51
N ASP A 36 3.62 8.13 -23.86
CA ASP A 36 4.81 7.44 -24.36
C ASP A 36 4.90 5.96 -23.89
N MET A 37 3.88 5.45 -23.19
CA MET A 37 3.92 4.13 -22.57
C MET A 37 3.06 3.11 -23.32
N ASN A 38 3.55 1.88 -23.40
CA ASN A 38 2.86 0.75 -24.01
C ASN A 38 2.15 -0.12 -22.97
N LEU A 39 2.82 -0.35 -21.84
CA LEU A 39 2.32 -1.18 -20.74
C LEU A 39 2.37 -0.41 -19.44
N VAL A 40 1.28 -0.49 -18.67
CA VAL A 40 1.27 -0.05 -17.28
C VAL A 40 1.22 -1.27 -16.38
N ILE A 41 2.22 -1.42 -15.51
CA ILE A 41 2.20 -2.40 -14.42
C ILE A 41 1.76 -1.68 -13.14
N GLU A 42 0.58 -2.03 -12.64
CA GLU A 42 0.13 -1.57 -11.34
C GLU A 42 0.56 -2.57 -10.26
N ALA A 43 1.56 -2.19 -9.47
CA ALA A 43 1.99 -2.97 -8.33
C ALA A 43 1.04 -2.78 -7.14
N ARG A 44 0.58 -3.89 -6.58
CA ARG A 44 -0.25 -3.99 -5.37
C ARG A 44 0.43 -4.86 -4.31
N ASP A 45 -0.01 -4.79 -3.06
CA ASP A 45 0.50 -5.64 -1.97
C ASP A 45 -0.42 -6.87 -1.86
N ALA A 46 0.13 -8.08 -2.02
CA ALA A 46 -0.65 -9.33 -2.03
C ALA A 46 -1.41 -9.57 -0.72
N ARG A 47 -0.96 -8.99 0.40
CA ARG A 47 -1.63 -9.09 1.71
C ARG A 47 -2.90 -8.25 1.79
N LEU A 48 -3.11 -7.34 0.84
CA LEU A 48 -4.28 -6.45 0.74
C LEU A 48 -4.86 -6.45 -0.69
N PRO A 49 -5.44 -7.56 -1.17
CA PRO A 49 -5.95 -7.66 -2.53
C PRO A 49 -6.93 -6.55 -2.93
N LEU A 50 -7.80 -6.12 -2.01
CA LEU A 50 -8.83 -5.10 -2.24
C LEU A 50 -8.40 -3.73 -1.71
N THR A 51 -7.80 -3.68 -0.51
CA THR A 51 -7.43 -2.41 0.14
C THR A 51 -6.28 -1.70 -0.58
N SER A 52 -5.39 -2.44 -1.27
CA SER A 52 -4.27 -1.85 -2.02
C SER A 52 -4.64 -1.36 -3.43
N ILE A 53 -5.91 -1.49 -3.84
CA ILE A 53 -6.43 -0.89 -5.07
C ILE A 53 -6.47 0.62 -4.90
N ASN A 54 -5.97 1.36 -5.89
CA ASN A 54 -6.04 2.83 -5.90
C ASN A 54 -7.02 3.33 -6.97
N PRO A 55 -8.27 3.69 -6.59
CA PRO A 55 -9.28 4.17 -7.53
C PRO A 55 -8.87 5.43 -8.29
N ALA A 56 -7.89 6.20 -7.77
CA ALA A 56 -7.39 7.40 -8.44
C ALA A 56 -6.74 7.11 -9.80
N PHE A 57 -6.29 5.87 -10.04
CA PHE A 57 -5.71 5.48 -11.32
C PHE A 57 -6.76 5.07 -12.36
N ASP A 58 -7.90 4.55 -11.94
CA ASP A 58 -8.83 3.86 -12.85
C ASP A 58 -9.35 4.76 -13.97
N GLY A 59 -9.76 5.99 -13.64
CA GLY A 59 -10.26 6.94 -14.64
C GLY A 59 -9.19 7.33 -15.67
N VAL A 60 -7.94 7.49 -15.23
CA VAL A 60 -6.81 7.87 -16.11
C VAL A 60 -6.37 6.69 -16.97
N LEU A 61 -6.22 5.51 -16.37
CA LEU A 61 -5.77 4.30 -17.05
C LEU A 61 -6.83 3.76 -18.02
N ARG A 62 -8.12 3.87 -17.71
CA ARG A 62 -9.19 3.51 -18.65
C ARG A 62 -9.15 4.39 -19.90
N LYS A 63 -9.09 5.71 -19.73
CA LYS A 63 -8.94 6.66 -20.85
C LYS A 63 -7.68 6.40 -21.67
N TRP A 64 -6.57 6.04 -21.02
CA TRP A 64 -5.33 5.70 -21.71
C TRP A 64 -5.44 4.38 -22.50
N LYS A 65 -6.03 3.33 -21.93
CA LYS A 65 -6.25 2.03 -22.57
C LYS A 65 -7.24 2.09 -23.74
N ASP A 66 -8.27 2.93 -23.63
CA ASP A 66 -9.27 3.11 -24.70
C ASP A 66 -8.77 4.00 -25.84
N ARG A 67 -7.77 4.86 -25.58
CA ARG A 67 -7.11 5.63 -26.63
C ARG A 67 -6.36 4.67 -27.56
N ASP A 68 -6.52 4.89 -28.87
CA ASP A 68 -5.78 4.22 -29.94
C ASP A 68 -6.10 2.73 -30.19
N LYS A 69 -7.24 2.22 -29.66
CA LYS A 69 -7.78 0.88 -30.02
C LYS A 69 -7.92 0.65 -31.54
N GLY A 70 -8.04 1.72 -32.34
CA GLY A 70 -8.10 1.66 -33.80
C GLY A 70 -6.76 1.78 -34.54
N ARG A 71 -5.63 2.01 -33.85
CA ARG A 71 -4.29 2.20 -34.48
C ARG A 71 -3.36 0.99 -34.33
N GLY A 72 -3.84 -0.12 -33.78
CA GLY A 72 -3.04 -1.34 -33.56
C GLY A 72 -2.01 -1.24 -32.42
N VAL A 73 -1.93 -0.09 -31.73
CA VAL A 73 -1.06 0.10 -30.55
C VAL A 73 -1.76 -0.52 -29.34
N GLY A 74 -1.36 -1.73 -28.95
CA GLY A 74 -1.92 -2.38 -27.77
C GLY A 74 -1.40 -1.73 -26.51
N ARG A 75 -2.27 -0.94 -25.88
CA ARG A 75 -2.07 -0.42 -24.53
C ARG A 75 -2.71 -1.35 -23.54
N GLU A 76 -1.92 -1.79 -22.56
CA GLU A 76 -2.39 -2.74 -21.56
C GLU A 76 -2.09 -2.29 -20.13
N ARG A 77 -3.01 -2.62 -19.23
CA ARG A 77 -2.81 -2.51 -17.78
C ARG A 77 -2.70 -3.92 -17.22
N LEU A 78 -1.52 -4.26 -16.70
CA LEU A 78 -1.27 -5.48 -15.95
C LEU A 78 -1.23 -5.15 -14.46
N VAL A 79 -1.95 -5.92 -13.64
CA VAL A 79 -1.88 -5.79 -12.17
C VAL A 79 -0.93 -6.85 -11.64
N VAL A 80 0.04 -6.45 -10.82
CA VAL A 80 1.00 -7.37 -10.18
C VAL A 80 0.93 -7.23 -8.67
N TYR A 81 0.42 -8.25 -7.99
CA TYR A 81 0.48 -8.37 -6.54
C TYR A 81 1.89 -8.82 -6.13
N THR A 82 2.65 -7.86 -5.62
CA THR A 82 3.97 -8.08 -5.05
C THR A 82 3.88 -8.57 -3.60
N LYS A 83 5.00 -9.08 -3.06
CA LYS A 83 5.06 -9.70 -1.70
C LYS A 83 4.19 -10.95 -1.58
N ARG A 84 4.11 -11.72 -2.67
CA ARG A 84 3.39 -12.99 -2.74
C ARG A 84 3.73 -13.92 -1.57
N ASP A 85 5.01 -13.97 -1.19
CA ASP A 85 5.54 -14.78 -0.09
C ASP A 85 5.00 -14.46 1.30
N LEU A 86 4.36 -13.31 1.46
CA LEU A 86 3.79 -12.88 2.74
C LEU A 86 2.27 -13.01 2.78
N ALA A 87 1.63 -13.37 1.67
CA ALA A 87 0.18 -13.43 1.52
C ALA A 87 -0.30 -14.88 1.44
N ASP A 88 -1.56 -15.13 1.79
CA ASP A 88 -2.13 -16.47 1.80
C ASP A 88 -2.25 -17.04 0.38
N ALA A 89 -1.43 -18.05 0.07
CA ALA A 89 -1.34 -18.62 -1.27
C ALA A 89 -2.64 -19.27 -1.77
N ARG A 90 -3.54 -19.71 -0.87
CA ARG A 90 -4.82 -20.34 -1.25
C ARG A 90 -5.76 -19.37 -1.96
N LEU A 91 -5.58 -18.07 -1.74
CA LEU A 91 -6.46 -17.03 -2.27
C LEU A 91 -6.05 -16.60 -3.69
N GLU A 92 -4.87 -16.99 -4.19
CA GLU A 92 -4.36 -16.56 -5.50
C GLU A 92 -5.30 -16.97 -6.65
N GLY A 93 -5.60 -18.27 -6.77
CA GLY A 93 -6.51 -18.79 -7.81
C GLY A 93 -7.94 -18.21 -7.75
N PRO A 94 -8.60 -18.21 -6.58
CA PRO A 94 -9.90 -17.56 -6.40
C PRO A 94 -9.89 -16.08 -6.80
N LEU A 95 -8.85 -15.33 -6.42
CA LEU A 95 -8.70 -13.92 -6.78
C LEU A 95 -8.49 -13.74 -8.28
N GLU A 96 -7.66 -14.56 -8.93
CA GLU A 96 -7.44 -14.48 -10.38
C GLU A 96 -8.75 -14.62 -11.15
N LYS A 97 -9.56 -15.63 -10.80
CA LYS A 97 -10.89 -15.85 -11.40
C LYS A 97 -11.83 -14.67 -11.13
N ALA A 98 -11.93 -14.22 -9.88
CA ALA A 98 -12.85 -13.16 -9.48
C ALA A 98 -12.50 -11.80 -10.10
N PHE A 99 -11.22 -11.42 -10.15
CA PHE A 99 -10.78 -10.17 -10.77
C PHE A 99 -10.96 -10.18 -12.29
N LEU A 100 -10.76 -11.34 -12.94
CA LEU A 100 -11.03 -11.50 -14.36
C LEU A 100 -12.53 -11.34 -14.66
N GLN A 101 -13.39 -11.99 -13.86
CA GLN A 101 -14.84 -11.98 -14.03
C GLN A 101 -15.46 -10.61 -13.77
N HIS A 102 -15.19 -10.01 -12.61
CA HIS A 102 -15.88 -8.79 -12.15
C HIS A 102 -15.14 -7.51 -12.51
N GLY A 103 -13.81 -7.54 -12.46
CA GLY A 103 -12.95 -6.39 -12.72
C GLY A 103 -12.49 -6.26 -14.17
N LYS A 104 -12.62 -7.32 -14.99
CA LYS A 104 -11.98 -7.43 -16.32
C LYS A 104 -10.48 -7.13 -16.26
N GLN A 105 -9.84 -7.55 -15.17
CA GLN A 105 -8.44 -7.29 -14.86
C GLN A 105 -7.69 -8.62 -14.81
N GLN A 106 -6.64 -8.72 -15.62
CA GLN A 106 -5.64 -9.77 -15.44
C GLN A 106 -4.72 -9.38 -14.29
N ILE A 107 -4.57 -10.29 -13.34
CA ILE A 107 -3.69 -10.12 -12.17
C ILE A 107 -2.61 -11.20 -12.20
N MET A 108 -1.44 -10.90 -11.64
CA MET A 108 -0.36 -11.86 -11.42
C MET A 108 0.19 -11.68 -10.01
N PHE A 109 0.69 -12.75 -9.41
CA PHE A 109 1.36 -12.71 -8.10
C PHE A 109 2.87 -12.90 -8.26
N ALA A 110 3.66 -12.10 -7.57
CA ALA A 110 5.12 -12.18 -7.67
C ALA A 110 5.84 -11.98 -6.33
N ASP A 111 6.63 -12.99 -5.92
CA ASP A 111 7.75 -12.77 -5.01
C ASP A 111 8.94 -12.22 -5.81
N THR A 112 9.28 -10.96 -5.60
CA THR A 112 10.38 -10.27 -6.29
C THR A 112 11.77 -10.87 -6.03
N ARG A 113 11.89 -11.78 -5.06
CA ARG A 113 13.11 -12.53 -4.75
C ARG A 113 13.17 -13.87 -5.50
N LYS A 114 12.05 -14.38 -6.02
CA LYS A 114 11.98 -15.62 -6.81
C LYS A 114 11.98 -15.31 -8.30
N ASP A 115 13.04 -15.70 -8.99
CA ASP A 115 13.20 -15.41 -10.42
C ASP A 115 12.11 -16.09 -11.28
N LYS A 116 11.56 -17.24 -10.86
CA LYS A 116 10.45 -17.92 -11.55
C LYS A 116 9.20 -17.04 -11.67
N ASP A 117 8.84 -16.34 -10.59
CA ASP A 117 7.65 -15.48 -10.56
C ASP A 117 7.88 -14.23 -11.41
N VAL A 118 9.04 -13.61 -11.24
CA VAL A 118 9.44 -12.41 -11.99
C VAL A 118 9.55 -12.71 -13.49
N SER A 119 10.00 -13.91 -13.85
CA SER A 119 10.06 -14.38 -15.25
C SER A 119 8.68 -14.48 -15.90
N GLN A 120 7.60 -14.71 -15.14
CA GLN A 120 6.24 -14.71 -15.70
C GLN A 120 5.81 -13.29 -16.08
N VAL A 121 6.03 -12.32 -15.18
CA VAL A 121 5.74 -10.90 -15.43
C VAL A 121 6.59 -10.37 -16.60
N LEU A 122 7.88 -10.73 -16.64
CA LEU A 122 8.77 -10.34 -17.73
C LEU A 122 8.34 -10.95 -19.07
N ARG A 123 8.01 -12.25 -19.10
CA ARG A 123 7.54 -12.91 -20.33
C ARG A 123 6.29 -12.23 -20.89
N HIS A 124 5.29 -11.95 -20.04
CA HIS A 124 4.10 -11.22 -20.48
C HIS A 124 4.43 -9.88 -21.14
N ALA A 125 5.32 -9.09 -20.52
CA ALA A 125 5.76 -7.82 -21.07
C ALA A 125 6.54 -7.97 -22.40
N VAL A 126 7.39 -8.99 -22.50
CA VAL A 126 8.17 -9.30 -23.71
C VAL A 126 7.28 -9.80 -24.85
N ASP A 127 6.28 -10.63 -24.55
CA ASP A 127 5.33 -11.14 -25.54
C ASP A 127 4.50 -9.99 -26.12
N LEU A 128 4.02 -9.07 -25.28
CA LEU A 128 3.38 -7.83 -25.74
C LEU A 128 4.35 -6.98 -26.58
N ALA A 129 5.61 -6.85 -26.17
CA ALA A 129 6.61 -6.12 -26.93
C ALA A 129 6.85 -6.73 -28.32
N ARG A 130 6.83 -8.06 -28.45
CA ARG A 130 6.94 -8.76 -29.74
C ARG A 130 5.71 -8.54 -30.62
N ILE A 131 4.51 -8.63 -30.04
CA ILE A 131 3.26 -8.39 -30.76
C ILE A 131 3.20 -6.96 -31.31
N HIS A 132 3.65 -5.98 -30.53
CA HIS A 132 3.60 -4.56 -30.91
C HIS A 132 4.88 -4.03 -31.58
N GLY A 133 5.93 -4.86 -31.68
CA GLY A 133 7.21 -4.50 -32.29
C GLY A 133 7.11 -3.83 -33.66
N PRO A 134 6.21 -4.25 -34.59
CA PRO A 134 6.04 -3.58 -35.88
C PRO A 134 5.58 -2.11 -35.77
N TYR A 135 4.94 -1.71 -34.67
CA TYR A 135 4.38 -0.38 -34.46
C TYR A 135 5.23 0.47 -33.50
N THR A 136 5.94 -0.18 -32.59
CA THR A 136 6.69 0.49 -31.52
C THR A 136 8.08 -0.15 -31.39
N PRO A 137 9.14 0.46 -31.94
CA PRO A 137 10.48 -0.14 -31.96
C PRO A 137 11.11 -0.26 -30.56
N THR A 138 10.63 0.52 -29.61
CA THR A 138 10.97 0.40 -28.18
C THR A 138 9.70 0.21 -27.37
N PHE A 139 9.73 -0.72 -26.42
CA PHE A 139 8.59 -1.00 -25.56
C PHE A 139 8.81 -0.39 -24.17
N SER A 140 7.97 0.58 -23.82
CA SER A 140 8.07 1.36 -22.59
C SER A 140 7.01 0.93 -21.57
N ILE A 141 7.47 0.63 -20.35
CA ILE A 141 6.66 0.15 -19.24
C ILE A 141 6.67 1.18 -18.11
N LEU A 142 5.48 1.58 -17.65
CA LEU A 142 5.33 2.41 -16.46
C LEU A 142 4.92 1.56 -15.25
N VAL A 143 5.66 1.63 -14.16
CA VAL A 143 5.28 0.97 -12.90
C VAL A 143 4.63 1.98 -11.95
N LEU A 144 3.38 1.72 -11.59
CA LEU A 144 2.54 2.53 -10.69
C LEU A 144 2.15 1.74 -9.44
N GLY A 145 1.61 2.43 -8.44
CA GLY A 145 1.14 1.80 -7.20
C GLY A 145 1.29 2.70 -5.97
N MET A 146 0.70 2.29 -4.86
CA MET A 146 0.85 2.98 -3.58
C MET A 146 2.32 2.98 -3.09
N PRO A 147 2.69 3.84 -2.13
CA PRO A 147 4.00 3.74 -1.45
C PRO A 147 4.25 2.31 -0.93
N ASN A 148 5.52 1.88 -0.91
CA ASN A 148 5.99 0.62 -0.30
C ASN A 148 5.29 -0.70 -0.67
N VAL A 149 4.42 -0.72 -1.68
CA VAL A 149 3.81 -1.97 -2.18
C VAL A 149 4.87 -2.92 -2.71
N GLY A 150 5.93 -2.41 -3.34
CA GLY A 150 7.02 -3.24 -3.89
C GLY A 150 7.56 -2.79 -5.25
N LYS A 151 7.11 -1.64 -5.79
CA LYS A 151 7.48 -1.12 -7.13
C LYS A 151 8.97 -1.21 -7.46
N SER A 152 9.83 -0.56 -6.68
CA SER A 152 11.28 -0.51 -6.95
C SER A 152 11.94 -1.88 -6.76
N SER A 153 11.39 -2.75 -5.90
CA SER A 153 11.84 -4.15 -5.78
C SER A 153 11.48 -4.96 -7.02
N LEU A 154 10.26 -4.81 -7.53
CA LEU A 154 9.79 -5.44 -8.77
C LEU A 154 10.65 -5.00 -9.96
N LEU A 155 10.90 -3.69 -10.10
CA LEU A 155 11.74 -3.14 -11.16
C LEU A 155 13.18 -3.69 -11.12
N ASN A 156 13.80 -3.72 -9.94
CA ASN A 156 15.12 -4.32 -9.77
C ASN A 156 15.11 -5.82 -10.08
N ALA A 157 14.03 -6.53 -9.75
CA ALA A 157 13.90 -7.95 -10.05
C ALA A 157 13.74 -8.20 -11.55
N LEU A 158 12.90 -7.42 -12.25
CA LEU A 158 12.74 -7.48 -13.71
C LEU A 158 14.08 -7.25 -14.41
N ARG A 159 14.86 -6.26 -13.96
CA ARG A 159 16.21 -6.01 -14.49
C ARG A 159 17.16 -7.17 -14.23
N ARG A 160 17.14 -7.75 -13.03
CA ARG A 160 17.96 -8.91 -12.67
C ARG A 160 17.63 -10.12 -13.56
N VAL A 161 16.34 -10.42 -13.74
CA VAL A 161 15.92 -11.59 -14.51
C VAL A 161 16.13 -11.40 -16.01
N GLY A 162 15.79 -10.22 -16.54
CA GLY A 162 15.78 -10.01 -17.99
C GLY A 162 17.14 -9.69 -18.62
N ILE A 163 18.06 -9.03 -17.88
CA ILE A 163 19.40 -8.70 -18.41
C ILE A 163 20.54 -9.05 -17.45
N ARG A 164 20.27 -9.75 -16.34
CA ARG A 164 21.29 -10.20 -15.36
C ARG A 164 22.16 -9.07 -14.80
N LYS A 165 21.63 -7.86 -14.68
CA LYS A 165 22.33 -6.71 -14.09
C LYS A 165 21.83 -6.40 -12.68
N GLY A 166 22.65 -5.71 -11.88
CA GLY A 166 22.39 -5.36 -10.48
C GLY A 166 21.22 -4.38 -10.24
N LYS A 167 21.16 -3.78 -9.04
CA LYS A 167 20.09 -2.83 -8.71
C LYS A 167 20.28 -1.49 -9.43
N ALA A 168 19.19 -0.92 -9.94
CA ALA A 168 19.15 0.43 -10.54
C ALA A 168 18.27 1.40 -9.73
N PHE A 169 17.31 0.87 -8.96
CA PHE A 169 16.35 1.65 -8.19
C PHE A 169 16.61 1.51 -6.69
N ALA A 170 16.51 2.61 -5.94
CA ALA A 170 16.65 2.58 -4.48
C ALA A 170 15.44 1.88 -3.84
N THR A 171 15.69 1.00 -2.87
CA THR A 171 14.66 0.26 -2.12
C THR A 171 14.77 0.55 -0.63
N GLY A 172 13.66 0.75 0.06
CA GLY A 172 13.62 0.92 1.51
C GLY A 172 12.20 0.77 2.07
N ALA A 173 12.11 0.49 3.37
CA ALA A 173 10.82 0.32 4.08
C ALA A 173 10.11 1.66 4.37
N MET A 174 10.84 2.77 4.33
CA MET A 174 10.30 4.11 4.53
C MET A 174 9.54 4.58 3.29
N ALA A 175 8.34 5.12 3.48
CA ALA A 175 7.57 5.69 2.38
C ALA A 175 8.25 6.93 1.79
N GLY A 176 8.17 7.07 0.46
CA GLY A 176 8.71 8.22 -0.25
C GLY A 176 10.22 8.15 -0.53
N VAL A 177 10.80 6.95 -0.60
CA VAL A 177 12.17 6.74 -1.11
C VAL A 177 12.29 7.23 -2.55
N THR A 178 11.38 6.83 -3.44
CA THR A 178 11.29 7.37 -4.81
C THR A 178 10.55 8.71 -4.78
N LYS A 179 11.30 9.82 -4.89
CA LYS A 179 10.75 11.19 -4.82
C LYS A 179 10.57 11.86 -6.19
N LYS A 180 11.12 11.28 -7.26
CA LYS A 180 11.02 11.74 -8.65
C LYS A 180 10.96 10.53 -9.58
N LEU A 181 10.41 10.73 -10.78
CA LEU A 181 10.55 9.80 -11.89
C LEU A 181 12.06 9.52 -12.08
N THR A 182 12.46 8.27 -12.00
CA THR A 182 13.86 7.89 -12.30
C THR A 182 14.01 7.70 -13.82
N GLY A 183 15.23 7.90 -14.32
CA GLY A 183 15.52 7.78 -15.75
C GLY A 183 15.18 6.40 -16.31
N THR A 184 15.05 6.30 -17.62
CA THR A 184 14.71 5.08 -18.34
C THR A 184 15.73 3.97 -18.06
N VAL A 185 15.26 2.79 -17.62
CA VAL A 185 16.12 1.62 -17.37
C VAL A 185 15.74 0.49 -18.31
N LYS A 186 16.72 -0.07 -19.04
CA LYS A 186 16.52 -1.25 -19.88
C LYS A 186 16.40 -2.51 -19.01
N ILE A 187 15.45 -3.38 -19.33
CA ILE A 187 15.21 -4.67 -18.64
C ILE A 187 15.23 -5.88 -19.56
N HIS A 188 15.26 -5.70 -20.88
CA HIS A 188 15.36 -6.76 -21.87
C HIS A 188 16.08 -6.26 -23.12
N GLU A 189 16.81 -7.14 -23.82
CA GLU A 189 17.67 -6.76 -24.97
C GLU A 189 17.07 -7.06 -26.34
N ASP A 190 16.24 -8.10 -26.48
CA ASP A 190 15.63 -8.42 -27.78
C ASP A 190 14.24 -9.08 -27.63
N PRO A 191 13.14 -8.30 -27.66
CA PRO A 191 13.07 -6.89 -28.03
C PRO A 191 13.54 -5.94 -26.92
N ASP A 192 13.80 -4.69 -27.31
CA ASP A 192 14.16 -3.59 -26.43
C ASP A 192 12.99 -3.21 -25.49
N VAL A 193 13.12 -3.54 -24.21
CA VAL A 193 12.13 -3.20 -23.18
C VAL A 193 12.72 -2.29 -22.11
N TYR A 194 12.05 -1.18 -21.85
CA TYR A 194 12.43 -0.15 -20.91
C TYR A 194 11.37 0.04 -19.83
N VAL A 195 11.80 0.37 -18.60
CA VAL A 195 10.92 0.64 -17.46
C VAL A 195 11.14 2.02 -16.87
N TYR A 196 10.06 2.59 -16.34
CA TYR A 196 9.98 3.88 -15.68
C TYR A 196 9.45 3.69 -14.25
N ASP A 197 10.20 4.11 -13.22
CA ASP A 197 9.73 4.11 -11.81
C ASP A 197 9.04 5.42 -11.47
N THR A 198 7.84 5.34 -10.90
CA THR A 198 7.12 6.51 -10.39
C THR A 198 7.14 6.58 -8.87
N PRO A 199 7.10 7.81 -8.29
CA PRO A 199 6.78 7.97 -6.88
C PRO A 199 5.50 7.23 -6.52
N GLY A 200 5.46 6.58 -5.35
CA GLY A 200 4.22 5.94 -4.89
C GLY A 200 3.11 6.97 -4.69
N ILE A 201 1.93 6.69 -5.25
CA ILE A 201 0.76 7.57 -5.13
C ILE A 201 -0.27 6.85 -4.24
N MET A 202 -0.51 7.40 -3.05
CA MET A 202 -1.54 6.91 -2.14
C MET A 202 -2.94 7.27 -2.64
N THR A 203 -3.96 6.52 -2.23
CA THR A 203 -5.35 6.94 -2.47
C THR A 203 -5.65 8.27 -1.73
N PRO A 204 -6.29 9.26 -2.38
CA PRO A 204 -6.64 10.53 -1.74
C PRO A 204 -7.63 10.37 -0.58
N TYR A 205 -8.48 9.34 -0.66
CA TYR A 205 -9.56 9.08 0.26
C TYR A 205 -9.63 7.59 0.59
N LEU A 206 -9.71 7.27 1.89
CA LEU A 206 -9.74 5.89 2.37
C LEU A 206 -11.17 5.36 2.58
N GLY A 207 -12.18 6.23 2.54
CA GLY A 207 -13.57 5.88 2.88
C GLY A 207 -14.09 6.69 4.08
N ALA A 208 -15.38 6.54 4.37
CA ALA A 208 -16.04 7.10 5.54
C ALA A 208 -16.22 6.03 6.62
N GLY A 209 -16.39 6.47 7.87
CA GLY A 209 -16.72 5.58 8.98
C GLY A 209 -15.69 4.46 9.18
N GLN A 210 -16.18 3.31 9.62
CA GLN A 210 -15.37 2.16 10.00
C GLN A 210 -14.58 1.58 8.82
N ASP A 211 -15.18 1.51 7.63
CA ASP A 211 -14.50 1.00 6.43
C ASP A 211 -13.23 1.80 6.10
N GLY A 212 -13.31 3.12 6.22
CA GLY A 212 -12.16 4.00 5.98
C GLY A 212 -11.08 3.88 7.06
N GLN A 213 -11.50 3.74 8.31
CA GLN A 213 -10.60 3.54 9.46
C GLN A 213 -9.86 2.21 9.35
N GLU A 214 -10.57 1.13 9.03
CA GLU A 214 -9.99 -0.20 8.85
C GLU A 214 -9.02 -0.24 7.67
N LYS A 215 -9.38 0.33 6.51
CA LYS A 215 -8.46 0.47 5.37
C LYS A 215 -7.19 1.21 5.76
N GLY A 216 -7.33 2.26 6.59
CA GLY A 216 -6.20 2.98 7.18
C GLY A 216 -5.27 2.07 7.98
N LEU A 217 -5.81 1.30 8.92
CA LEU A 217 -5.03 0.36 9.76
C LEU A 217 -4.42 -0.80 8.95
N LYS A 218 -5.13 -1.33 7.95
CA LYS A 218 -4.60 -2.35 7.04
C LYS A 218 -3.38 -1.84 6.27
N LEU A 219 -3.47 -0.65 5.69
CA LEU A 219 -2.35 0.02 5.03
C LEU A 219 -1.24 0.34 6.05
N ALA A 220 -1.63 0.69 7.28
CA ALA A 220 -0.70 0.96 8.36
C ALA A 220 0.23 -0.22 8.65
N LEU A 221 -0.38 -1.41 8.79
CA LEU A 221 0.31 -2.65 9.07
C LEU A 221 1.21 -3.08 7.90
N THR A 222 0.76 -2.95 6.65
CA THR A 222 1.43 -3.57 5.49
C THR A 222 2.41 -2.67 4.76
N VAL A 223 1.96 -1.47 4.39
CA VAL A 223 2.70 -0.51 3.57
C VAL A 223 3.74 0.20 4.43
N GLY A 224 3.54 0.26 5.74
CA GLY A 224 4.40 1.04 6.62
C GLY A 224 4.11 2.52 6.41
N ILE A 225 3.86 3.22 7.51
CA ILE A 225 3.45 4.61 7.46
C ILE A 225 4.63 5.47 7.84
N LYS A 226 4.52 6.74 7.47
CA LYS A 226 5.25 7.78 8.18
C LYS A 226 5.00 7.66 9.69
N GLU A 227 6.08 7.67 10.47
CA GLU A 227 6.04 7.64 11.93
C GLU A 227 5.03 8.66 12.49
N GLY A 228 4.27 8.23 13.50
CA GLY A 228 3.31 9.06 14.24
C GLY A 228 1.99 9.35 13.52
N LEU A 229 1.70 8.73 12.37
CA LEU A 229 0.40 8.92 11.72
C LEU A 229 -0.72 8.06 12.32
N PHE A 230 -0.37 6.83 12.74
CA PHE A 230 -1.28 5.92 13.43
C PHE A 230 -0.65 5.56 14.77
N ASP A 231 -1.51 5.32 15.75
CA ASP A 231 -1.07 4.94 17.07
C ASP A 231 -0.53 3.50 17.09
N LEU A 232 0.59 3.30 17.77
CA LEU A 232 1.29 2.01 17.78
C LEU A 232 0.48 0.95 18.55
N GLU A 233 -0.19 1.35 19.62
CA GLU A 233 -1.03 0.48 20.43
C GLU A 233 -2.25 0.05 19.63
N GLU A 234 -2.95 0.98 18.97
CA GLU A 234 -4.09 0.69 18.10
C GLU A 234 -3.73 -0.29 16.97
N MET A 235 -2.60 -0.08 16.29
CA MET A 235 -2.14 -0.99 15.23
C MET A 235 -1.84 -2.40 15.77
N THR A 236 -1.24 -2.47 16.95
CA THR A 236 -0.88 -3.74 17.59
C THR A 236 -2.13 -4.48 18.07
N ASP A 237 -3.09 -3.77 18.66
CA ASP A 237 -4.38 -4.32 19.09
C ASP A 237 -5.19 -4.83 17.89
N TYR A 238 -5.21 -4.07 16.80
CA TYR A 238 -5.88 -4.48 15.56
C TYR A 238 -5.25 -5.75 14.97
N LEU A 239 -3.92 -5.88 15.02
CA LEU A 239 -3.24 -7.10 14.61
C LEU A 239 -3.60 -8.27 15.53
N LEU A 240 -3.58 -8.09 16.86
CA LEU A 240 -4.00 -9.11 17.83
C LEU A 240 -5.43 -9.58 17.56
N TRP A 241 -6.35 -8.65 17.32
CA TRP A 241 -7.73 -8.95 16.97
C TRP A 241 -7.85 -9.81 15.71
N LYS A 242 -7.13 -9.47 14.63
CA LYS A 242 -7.10 -10.30 13.41
C LYS A 242 -6.48 -11.68 13.66
N MET A 243 -5.44 -11.76 14.48
CA MET A 243 -4.81 -13.03 14.85
C MET A 243 -5.76 -13.94 15.63
N ASN A 244 -6.50 -13.39 16.59
CA ASN A 244 -7.50 -14.12 17.37
C ASN A 244 -8.66 -14.61 16.51
N ARG A 245 -9.16 -13.79 15.58
CA ARG A 245 -10.22 -14.22 14.65
C ARG A 245 -9.77 -15.36 13.75
N ARG A 246 -8.56 -15.28 13.16
CA ARG A 246 -8.02 -16.38 12.34
C ARG A 246 -7.79 -17.65 13.15
N LEU A 247 -7.32 -17.52 14.40
CA LEU A 247 -7.12 -18.66 15.30
C LEU A 247 -8.41 -19.48 15.46
N VAL A 248 -9.56 -18.81 15.55
CA VAL A 248 -10.88 -19.43 15.67
C VAL A 248 -11.40 -19.95 14.34
N SER A 249 -11.35 -19.13 13.29
CA SER A 249 -11.99 -19.46 12.02
C SER A 249 -11.19 -20.47 11.20
N GLU A 250 -9.88 -20.55 11.43
CA GLU A 250 -8.96 -21.37 10.63
C GLU A 250 -7.92 -22.07 11.52
N PRO A 251 -8.35 -22.99 12.42
CA PRO A 251 -7.47 -23.61 13.43
C PRO A 251 -6.39 -24.52 12.85
N LEU A 252 -6.49 -24.88 11.57
CA LEU A 252 -5.48 -25.65 10.85
C LEU A 252 -4.24 -24.82 10.49
N PHE A 253 -4.31 -23.48 10.56
CA PHE A 253 -3.14 -22.63 10.40
C PHE A 253 -2.29 -22.66 11.65
N SER A 254 -0.96 -22.62 11.47
CA SER A 254 -0.02 -22.53 12.60
C SER A 254 -0.41 -21.32 13.46
N PRO A 255 -0.87 -21.53 14.71
CA PRO A 255 -1.40 -20.45 15.51
C PRO A 255 -0.26 -19.52 15.90
N TYR A 256 -0.52 -18.20 15.91
CA TYR A 256 0.48 -17.21 16.32
C TYR A 256 1.07 -17.52 17.70
N LEU A 257 0.29 -18.16 18.58
CA LEU A 257 0.72 -18.64 19.91
C LEU A 257 1.97 -19.53 19.83
N SER A 258 2.00 -20.46 18.88
CA SER A 258 3.15 -21.37 18.67
C SER A 258 4.34 -20.65 18.05
N VAL A 259 4.09 -19.79 17.07
CA VAL A 259 5.13 -19.09 16.30
C VAL A 259 5.85 -18.04 17.13
N LEU A 260 5.09 -17.33 17.97
CA LEU A 260 5.64 -16.39 18.96
C LEU A 260 6.24 -17.09 20.18
N SER A 261 6.14 -18.43 20.26
CA SER A 261 6.55 -19.30 21.37
C SER A 261 6.32 -18.65 22.73
N LEU A 262 5.04 -18.32 22.96
CA LEU A 262 4.55 -17.82 24.25
C LEU A 262 4.65 -18.92 25.32
N PRO A 263 4.51 -18.58 26.62
CA PRO A 263 4.48 -19.59 27.68
C PRO A 263 3.47 -20.71 27.39
N GLN A 264 3.80 -21.96 27.72
CA GLN A 264 2.97 -23.12 27.39
C GLN A 264 1.52 -23.00 27.89
N ASN A 265 1.33 -22.36 29.04
CA ASN A 265 0.02 -22.16 29.67
C ASN A 265 -0.65 -20.84 29.24
N PHE A 266 -0.08 -20.12 28.28
CA PHE A 266 -0.65 -18.86 27.82
C PHE A 266 -1.90 -19.12 26.98
N LEU A 267 -3.04 -18.65 27.47
CA LEU A 267 -4.31 -18.73 26.76
C LEU A 267 -4.49 -17.50 25.85
N PRO A 268 -5.16 -17.67 24.68
CA PRO A 268 -5.50 -16.53 23.84
C PRO A 268 -6.30 -15.47 24.61
N THR A 269 -6.05 -14.19 24.32
CA THR A 269 -6.68 -13.06 24.99
C THR A 269 -6.89 -11.91 24.02
N ASP A 270 -7.95 -11.15 24.23
CA ASP A 270 -8.18 -9.85 23.57
C ASP A 270 -7.63 -8.67 24.38
N HIS A 271 -7.12 -8.91 25.59
CA HIS A 271 -6.55 -7.88 26.43
C HIS A 271 -5.08 -7.64 26.05
N LEU A 272 -4.83 -6.58 25.27
CA LEU A 272 -3.52 -6.25 24.73
C LEU A 272 -2.40 -6.21 25.80
N PRO A 273 -2.56 -5.57 26.99
CA PRO A 273 -1.51 -5.55 28.00
C PRO A 273 -1.09 -6.94 28.48
N THR A 274 -2.04 -7.88 28.62
CA THR A 274 -1.74 -9.26 29.02
C THR A 274 -0.92 -9.98 27.95
N PHE A 275 -1.30 -9.80 26.68
CA PHE A 275 -0.55 -10.37 25.55
C PHE A 275 0.85 -9.77 25.45
N LEU A 276 1.00 -8.45 25.56
CA LEU A 276 2.30 -7.79 25.53
C LEU A 276 3.17 -8.20 26.71
N SER A 277 2.61 -8.41 27.91
CA SER A 277 3.37 -8.87 29.07
C SER A 277 4.00 -10.25 28.82
N ALA A 278 3.22 -11.18 28.28
CA ALA A 278 3.73 -12.51 27.93
C ALA A 278 4.83 -12.46 26.85
N LEU A 279 4.71 -11.55 25.89
CA LEU A 279 5.77 -11.28 24.92
C LEU A 279 7.00 -10.65 25.57
N SER A 280 6.82 -9.69 26.49
CA SER A 280 7.90 -9.05 27.24
C SER A 280 8.76 -10.05 27.98
N ASP A 281 8.11 -10.96 28.72
CA ASP A 281 8.77 -11.98 29.53
C ASP A 281 9.60 -12.92 28.67
N ARG A 282 9.07 -13.31 27.50
CA ARG A 282 9.78 -14.13 26.51
C ARG A 282 10.94 -13.40 25.85
N LEU A 283 10.77 -12.13 25.49
CA LEU A 283 11.80 -11.35 24.79
C LEU A 283 12.87 -10.78 25.73
N ALA A 284 12.62 -10.77 27.05
CA ALA A 284 13.42 -10.10 28.08
C ALA A 284 13.67 -8.61 27.75
N VAL A 285 12.71 -7.97 27.08
CA VAL A 285 12.80 -6.56 26.64
C VAL A 285 12.23 -5.66 27.74
N LYS A 286 13.13 -5.07 28.53
CA LYS A 286 12.81 -4.24 29.69
C LYS A 286 13.51 -2.88 29.62
N GLN A 287 12.85 -1.85 30.15
CA GLN A 287 13.44 -0.54 30.37
C GLN A 287 14.34 -0.54 31.62
N LYS A 288 15.08 0.56 31.83
CA LYS A 288 15.81 0.79 33.09
C LYS A 288 14.82 0.77 34.25
N GLY A 289 15.07 -0.10 35.23
CA GLY A 289 14.17 -0.33 36.37
C GLY A 289 13.40 -1.65 36.31
N GLY A 290 13.49 -2.41 35.21
CA GLY A 290 12.90 -3.75 35.09
C GLY A 290 11.47 -3.78 34.54
N GLU A 291 10.88 -2.62 34.25
CA GLU A 291 9.56 -2.49 33.64
C GLU A 291 9.57 -2.90 32.16
N PRO A 292 8.49 -3.52 31.63
CA PRO A 292 8.37 -3.85 30.21
C PRO A 292 8.51 -2.63 29.29
N ASP A 293 9.29 -2.76 28.21
CA ASP A 293 9.34 -1.73 27.16
C ASP A 293 8.26 -1.97 26.11
N TRP A 294 7.04 -1.48 26.38
CA TRP A 294 5.87 -1.70 25.52
C TRP A 294 6.09 -1.24 24.08
N GLU A 295 6.72 -0.08 23.88
CA GLU A 295 6.96 0.47 22.54
C GLU A 295 7.91 -0.43 21.74
N ALA A 296 8.98 -0.93 22.36
CA ALA A 296 9.92 -1.84 21.72
C ALA A 296 9.27 -3.19 21.37
N ILE A 297 8.45 -3.75 22.26
CA ILE A 297 7.74 -5.02 22.03
C ILE A 297 6.74 -4.90 20.88
N MET A 298 5.94 -3.82 20.86
CA MET A 298 4.99 -3.56 19.79
C MET A 298 5.69 -3.38 18.43
N LYS A 299 6.77 -2.58 18.38
CA LYS A 299 7.58 -2.44 17.16
C LYS A 299 8.18 -3.77 16.72
N TRP A 300 8.65 -4.59 17.65
CA TRP A 300 9.20 -5.91 17.37
C TRP A 300 8.13 -6.82 16.75
N LEU A 301 6.92 -6.87 17.32
CA LEU A 301 5.82 -7.71 16.83
C LEU A 301 5.39 -7.30 15.43
N LEU A 302 5.14 -6.00 15.21
CA LEU A 302 4.76 -5.47 13.91
C LEU A 302 5.84 -5.74 12.86
N LYS A 303 7.12 -5.63 13.22
CA LYS A 303 8.22 -5.97 12.32
C LYS A 303 8.24 -7.47 12.00
N HIS A 304 8.10 -8.34 12.99
CA HIS A 304 8.06 -9.80 12.77
C HIS A 304 6.91 -10.20 11.86
N TRP A 305 5.74 -9.60 12.06
CA TRP A 305 4.59 -9.81 11.17
C TRP A 305 4.87 -9.32 9.74
N ARG A 306 5.41 -8.10 9.59
CA ARG A 306 5.77 -7.54 8.27
C ARG A 306 6.81 -8.35 7.51
N ASP A 307 7.72 -8.99 8.23
CA ASP A 307 8.78 -9.84 7.68
C ASP A 307 8.31 -11.29 7.41
N GLY A 308 7.02 -11.59 7.62
CA GLY A 308 6.44 -12.92 7.40
C GLY A 308 6.81 -13.96 8.45
N LYS A 309 7.40 -13.54 9.59
CA LYS A 309 7.79 -14.46 10.67
C LYS A 309 6.61 -15.08 11.39
N LEU A 310 5.41 -14.50 11.24
CA LEU A 310 4.14 -15.02 11.78
C LEU A 310 3.36 -15.82 10.72
N GLY A 311 4.00 -16.23 9.63
CA GLY A 311 3.38 -16.93 8.50
C GLY A 311 2.81 -15.98 7.44
N GLU A 312 2.03 -16.54 6.53
CA GLU A 312 1.38 -15.84 5.42
C GLU A 312 0.05 -15.21 5.86
N TRP A 313 -0.19 -13.95 5.52
CA TRP A 313 -1.37 -13.19 5.95
C TRP A 313 -1.98 -12.38 4.82
N THR A 314 -3.29 -12.54 4.63
CA THR A 314 -4.12 -11.62 3.85
C THR A 314 -5.11 -10.95 4.79
N LEU A 315 -5.02 -9.63 4.95
CA LEU A 315 -5.83 -8.89 5.94
C LEU A 315 -7.21 -8.47 5.43
N ASP A 316 -7.42 -8.45 4.12
CA ASP A 316 -8.76 -8.24 3.56
C ASP A 316 -9.63 -9.47 3.85
N GLU A 317 -10.83 -9.22 4.38
CA GLU A 317 -11.80 -10.27 4.70
C GLU A 317 -12.47 -10.74 3.39
N LEU A 318 -11.81 -11.68 2.71
CA LEU A 318 -12.27 -12.26 1.46
C LEU A 318 -13.24 -13.43 1.65
N VAL A 319 -13.22 -14.01 2.86
CA VAL A 319 -14.08 -15.10 3.30
C VAL A 319 -14.86 -14.61 4.52
N PRO A 320 -16.19 -14.86 4.59
CA PRO A 320 -16.97 -14.51 5.76
C PRO A 320 -16.40 -15.14 7.03
N TYR A 321 -16.25 -14.34 8.07
CA TYR A 321 -15.82 -14.85 9.36
C TYR A 321 -16.89 -15.72 9.99
N ARG A 322 -16.49 -16.94 10.36
CA ARG A 322 -17.35 -17.87 11.08
C ARG A 322 -17.03 -17.77 12.57
N GLN A 323 -17.99 -17.30 13.35
CA GLN A 323 -17.87 -17.27 14.80
C GLN A 323 -17.95 -18.69 15.34
N HIS A 324 -16.80 -19.22 15.76
CA HIS A 324 -16.71 -20.47 16.50
C HIS A 324 -16.12 -20.21 17.88
N SER A 325 -16.26 -21.17 18.78
CA SER A 325 -15.55 -21.14 20.06
C SER A 325 -14.31 -22.04 19.98
N LEU A 326 -13.22 -21.63 20.61
CA LEU A 326 -12.07 -22.51 20.82
C LEU A 326 -12.19 -23.15 22.20
N SER A 327 -12.37 -24.47 22.22
CA SER A 327 -12.30 -25.25 23.45
C SER A 327 -10.83 -25.57 23.76
N LEU A 328 -10.34 -24.99 24.85
CA LEU A 328 -8.98 -25.20 25.33
C LEU A 328 -9.01 -26.41 26.28
N LYS A 329 -8.68 -27.61 25.78
CA LYS A 329 -8.34 -28.78 26.60
C LYS A 329 -6.83 -28.81 26.80
N GLU A 330 -6.37 -29.22 27.99
CA GLU A 330 -5.00 -29.01 28.50
C GLU A 330 -3.86 -29.54 27.63
N ASP A 331 -4.09 -30.35 26.58
CA ASP A 331 -3.02 -30.80 25.68
C ASP A 331 -3.31 -30.71 24.16
N LYS A 332 -4.51 -30.28 23.71
CA LYS A 332 -4.81 -30.10 22.27
C LYS A 332 -5.88 -29.03 22.05
N ILE A 333 -5.59 -28.08 21.15
CA ILE A 333 -6.56 -27.09 20.63
C ILE A 333 -7.61 -27.87 19.80
N ILE A 334 -8.86 -27.93 20.29
CA ILE A 334 -9.96 -28.59 19.59
C ILE A 334 -11.06 -27.56 19.35
N SER A 335 -11.39 -27.30 18.08
CA SER A 335 -12.54 -26.48 17.72
C SER A 335 -13.84 -27.27 17.98
N THR A 336 -14.70 -26.78 18.87
CA THR A 336 -16.03 -27.35 19.11
C THR A 336 -17.06 -26.52 18.37
N ALA A 337 -17.67 -27.09 17.32
CA ALA A 337 -18.78 -26.50 16.61
C ALA A 337 -20.09 -26.92 17.30
N GLU A 338 -20.78 -25.98 17.93
CA GLU A 338 -22.17 -26.16 18.37
C GLU A 338 -22.97 -24.88 18.04
N THR A 339 -23.82 -24.98 17.02
CA THR A 339 -25.27 -24.71 17.05
C THR A 339 -25.92 -25.28 15.78
N GLU A 340 -27.16 -25.76 15.95
CA GLU A 340 -27.92 -26.71 15.13
C GLU A 340 -28.36 -26.19 13.74
N ASP A 341 -28.06 -26.94 12.66
CA ASP A 341 -29.02 -27.58 11.71
C ASP A 341 -28.26 -28.37 10.60
N PRO A 342 -28.88 -29.41 9.98
CA PRO A 342 -28.19 -30.64 9.63
C PRO A 342 -27.80 -30.75 8.15
N ASN A 343 -26.51 -30.87 7.85
CA ASN A 343 -26.05 -31.71 6.73
C ASN A 343 -24.55 -32.05 6.86
N PRO A 344 -24.15 -33.31 7.15
CA PRO A 344 -22.76 -33.68 7.33
C PRO A 344 -22.16 -34.12 5.99
N SER A 345 -21.77 -33.17 5.16
CA SER A 345 -20.86 -33.43 4.03
C SER A 345 -20.22 -32.14 3.54
N ILE A 346 -19.17 -31.68 4.22
CA ILE A 346 -18.27 -30.67 3.65
C ILE A 346 -16.89 -31.31 3.55
N ALA A 347 -16.73 -32.13 2.51
CA ALA A 347 -15.51 -32.07 1.75
C ALA A 347 -15.27 -30.59 1.41
N ILE A 348 -14.03 -30.12 1.58
CA ILE A 348 -13.62 -28.77 1.16
C ILE A 348 -13.74 -28.75 -0.37
N ASN A 349 -14.94 -28.47 -0.87
CA ASN A 349 -15.22 -28.27 -2.27
C ASN A 349 -14.53 -26.96 -2.67
N GLU A 350 -13.56 -27.02 -3.57
CA GLU A 350 -12.88 -25.83 -4.13
C GLU A 350 -13.88 -24.76 -4.63
N GLY A 351 -15.10 -25.18 -5.04
CA GLY A 351 -16.20 -24.27 -5.38
C GLY A 351 -16.69 -23.36 -4.26
N SER A 352 -16.44 -23.66 -2.97
CA SER A 352 -16.90 -22.83 -1.85
C SER A 352 -16.00 -21.60 -1.61
N LEU A 353 -14.69 -21.78 -1.69
CA LEU A 353 -13.72 -20.68 -1.52
C LEU A 353 -13.78 -19.73 -2.72
N ASP A 354 -13.79 -20.29 -3.94
CA ASP A 354 -13.93 -19.53 -5.18
C ASP A 354 -15.19 -18.66 -5.16
N SER A 355 -16.34 -19.21 -4.76
CA SER A 355 -17.60 -18.45 -4.68
C SER A 355 -17.52 -17.32 -3.66
N GLN A 356 -17.04 -17.60 -2.44
CA GLN A 356 -16.97 -16.58 -1.37
C GLN A 356 -16.05 -15.41 -1.73
N VAL A 357 -14.89 -15.72 -2.31
CA VAL A 357 -13.95 -14.70 -2.80
C VAL A 357 -14.57 -13.93 -3.95
N SER A 358 -15.19 -14.62 -4.91
CA SER A 358 -15.91 -14.00 -6.03
C SER A 358 -16.98 -13.02 -5.56
N ASP A 359 -17.85 -13.42 -4.62
CA ASP A 359 -18.92 -12.55 -4.09
C ASP A 359 -18.36 -11.32 -3.39
N THR A 360 -17.25 -11.46 -2.66
CA THR A 360 -16.60 -10.34 -1.98
C THR A 360 -15.98 -9.37 -2.96
N VAL A 361 -15.30 -9.88 -4.00
CA VAL A 361 -14.72 -9.07 -5.06
C VAL A 361 -15.83 -8.35 -5.87
N ALA A 362 -16.94 -9.04 -6.17
CA ALA A 362 -18.09 -8.46 -6.84
C ALA A 362 -18.65 -7.27 -6.06
N ARG A 363 -18.98 -7.47 -4.77
CA ARG A 363 -19.45 -6.41 -3.86
C ARG A 363 -18.49 -5.22 -3.79
N TYR A 364 -17.18 -5.49 -3.78
CA TYR A 364 -16.19 -4.43 -3.79
C TYR A 364 -16.25 -3.58 -5.07
N PHE A 365 -16.29 -4.21 -6.25
CA PHE A 365 -16.39 -3.47 -7.52
C PHE A 365 -17.73 -2.74 -7.69
N GLU A 366 -18.83 -3.31 -7.20
CA GLU A 366 -20.12 -2.63 -7.12
C GLU A 366 -20.04 -1.36 -6.27
N SER A 367 -19.41 -1.43 -5.09
CA SER A 367 -19.22 -0.27 -4.20
C SER A 367 -18.35 0.83 -4.82
N LEU A 368 -17.39 0.47 -5.69
CA LEU A 368 -16.60 1.43 -6.44
C LEU A 368 -17.46 2.12 -7.51
N SER A 369 -18.35 1.40 -8.18
CA SER A 369 -19.22 1.98 -9.21
C SER A 369 -20.20 3.02 -8.63
N SER A 370 -20.79 2.73 -7.46
CA SER A 370 -21.73 3.61 -6.77
C SER A 370 -21.06 4.84 -6.14
N SER A 371 -19.82 4.69 -5.67
CA SER A 371 -19.02 5.83 -5.19
C SER A 371 -18.51 6.71 -6.34
N THR A 372 -18.21 6.16 -7.52
CA THR A 372 -17.70 6.93 -8.67
C THR A 372 -18.72 7.94 -9.23
N SER A 373 -20.03 7.69 -9.12
CA SER A 373 -21.06 8.69 -9.45
C SER A 373 -21.03 9.94 -8.54
N SER A 374 -20.36 9.87 -7.39
CA SER A 374 -20.16 11.00 -6.47
C SER A 374 -18.76 11.63 -6.55
N ILE A 375 -17.83 11.04 -7.33
CA ILE A 375 -16.45 11.49 -7.50
C ILE A 375 -16.30 12.16 -8.87
N LEU A 376 -17.15 13.16 -9.15
CA LEU A 376 -16.65 14.33 -9.86
C LEU A 376 -15.82 15.14 -8.85
N PRO A 377 -14.79 15.88 -9.28
CA PRO A 377 -14.04 16.74 -8.37
C PRO A 377 -14.93 17.92 -7.94
N ASN A 378 -15.88 17.66 -7.06
CA ASN A 378 -16.52 18.71 -6.29
C ASN A 378 -15.45 19.28 -5.37
N GLU A 379 -15.31 20.61 -5.41
CA GLU A 379 -14.32 21.41 -4.71
C GLU A 379 -14.50 21.42 -3.18
N SER A 380 -14.80 20.28 -2.54
CA SER A 380 -14.78 20.16 -1.09
C SER A 380 -13.32 20.05 -0.63
N LYS A 381 -12.76 21.21 -0.28
CA LYS A 381 -11.39 21.35 0.24
C LYS A 381 -11.23 20.48 1.50
N SER A 382 -10.30 19.52 1.46
CA SER A 382 -9.93 18.70 2.62
C SER A 382 -9.58 19.58 3.84
N ALA A 383 -9.78 19.08 5.06
CA ALA A 383 -9.46 19.83 6.29
C ALA A 383 -8.01 20.36 6.31
N SER A 384 -7.07 19.66 5.67
CA SER A 384 -5.69 20.10 5.50
C SER A 384 -5.54 21.28 4.51
N GLN A 385 -6.30 21.26 3.40
CA GLN A 385 -6.37 22.39 2.47
C GLN A 385 -7.05 23.60 3.11
N GLN A 386 -8.12 23.39 3.89
CA GLN A 386 -8.80 24.45 4.62
C GLN A 386 -7.88 25.11 5.66
N ARG A 387 -7.08 24.33 6.38
CA ARG A 387 -6.03 24.84 7.30
C ARG A 387 -4.99 25.69 6.57
N LYS A 388 -4.54 25.28 5.38
CA LYS A 388 -3.59 26.07 4.56
C LYS A 388 -4.19 27.37 4.05
N ILE A 389 -5.44 27.35 3.62
CA ILE A 389 -6.19 28.55 3.21
C ILE A 389 -6.31 29.52 4.37
N ASN A 390 -6.74 29.04 5.55
CA ASN A 390 -6.88 29.84 6.75
C ASN A 390 -5.54 30.43 7.21
N LYS A 391 -4.46 29.64 7.13
CA LYS A 391 -3.09 30.11 7.42
C LYS A 391 -2.65 31.22 6.46
N ASN A 392 -2.88 31.07 5.16
CA ASN A 392 -2.56 32.09 4.16
C ASN A 392 -3.37 33.37 4.36
N LYS A 393 -4.66 33.25 4.69
CA LYS A 393 -5.53 34.40 5.00
C LYS A 393 -5.00 35.19 6.20
N ARG A 394 -4.68 34.52 7.31
CA ARG A 394 -4.08 35.13 8.51
C ARG A 394 -2.75 35.84 8.22
N LEU A 395 -1.90 35.24 7.37
CA LEU A 395 -0.63 35.85 6.96
C LEU A 395 -0.85 37.11 6.11
N ARG A 396 -1.84 37.13 5.21
CA ARG A 396 -2.18 38.32 4.43
C ARG A 396 -2.70 39.46 5.29
N GLU A 397 -3.57 39.17 6.26
CA GLU A 397 -4.06 40.15 7.22
C GLU A 397 -2.92 40.75 8.07
N LYS A 398 -1.98 39.90 8.51
CA LYS A 398 -0.77 40.35 9.23
C LYS A 398 0.11 41.24 8.35
N ASP A 399 0.37 40.82 7.10
CA ASP A 399 1.19 41.59 6.16
C ASP A 399 0.52 42.94 5.80
N ALA A 400 -0.81 42.99 5.70
CA ALA A 400 -1.57 44.23 5.49
C ALA A 400 -1.42 45.19 6.68
N LYS A 401 -1.56 44.69 7.92
CA LYS A 401 -1.33 45.50 9.14
C LYS A 401 0.10 46.04 9.22
N LEU A 402 1.09 45.25 8.81
CA LEU A 402 2.50 45.69 8.77
C LEU A 402 2.74 46.77 7.70
N ARG A 403 2.06 46.69 6.54
CA ARG A 403 2.12 47.73 5.50
C ARG A 403 1.51 49.05 5.96
N VAL A 404 0.40 49.01 6.70
CA VAL A 404 -0.21 50.21 7.31
C VAL A 404 0.73 50.88 8.31
N LYS A 405 1.59 50.10 8.99
CA LYS A 405 2.63 50.60 9.89
C LYS A 405 3.93 51.04 9.20
N GLY A 406 3.94 51.17 7.87
CA GLY A 406 5.11 51.63 7.10
C GLY A 406 6.22 50.59 6.90
N ILE A 407 6.00 49.33 7.30
CA ILE A 407 7.01 48.26 7.17
C ILE A 407 6.93 47.65 5.76
N LYS A 408 8.03 47.68 4.99
CA LYS A 408 8.12 47.05 3.66
C LYS A 408 8.10 45.52 3.76
N VAL A 409 6.98 44.89 3.42
CA VAL A 409 6.82 43.42 3.37
C VAL A 409 6.74 42.93 1.91
N LYS A 410 7.61 41.98 1.52
CA LYS A 410 7.59 41.32 0.20
C LYS A 410 6.19 40.78 -0.15
N LYS A 411 5.74 40.97 -1.39
CA LYS A 411 4.45 40.48 -1.87
C LYS A 411 4.51 38.94 -1.97
N ARG A 412 3.62 38.24 -1.27
CA ARG A 412 3.55 36.76 -1.32
C ARG A 412 2.82 36.33 -2.58
N GLU A 413 3.32 35.29 -3.23
CA GLU A 413 2.66 34.68 -4.39
C GLU A 413 1.29 34.11 -4.00
N GLU A 414 0.34 34.19 -4.94
CA GLU A 414 -1.04 33.79 -4.70
C GLU A 414 -1.20 32.28 -4.73
N TRP A 415 -1.55 31.68 -3.60
CA TRP A 415 -1.87 30.26 -3.53
C TRP A 415 -3.36 30.04 -3.81
N LEU A 416 -3.68 29.50 -4.99
CA LEU A 416 -5.02 29.00 -5.34
C LEU A 416 -5.03 27.47 -5.27
N PRO A 417 -6.14 26.85 -4.80
CA PRO A 417 -6.32 25.41 -4.94
C PRO A 417 -6.46 25.12 -6.44
N GLY A 418 -5.46 24.45 -7.03
CA GLY A 418 -5.41 24.17 -8.47
C GLY A 418 -4.17 24.72 -9.19
N GLY A 419 -3.54 25.78 -8.66
CA GLY A 419 -2.22 26.26 -9.06
C GLY A 419 -2.01 26.49 -10.56
N MET A 420 -2.55 27.59 -11.09
CA MET A 420 -1.96 28.33 -12.22
C MET A 420 -2.57 29.73 -12.37
N VAL A 421 -1.76 30.79 -12.43
CA VAL A 421 -1.87 31.94 -13.36
C VAL A 421 -0.49 32.60 -13.50
N GLY A 422 -0.06 32.83 -14.75
CA GLY A 422 0.81 33.96 -15.11
C GLY A 422 2.24 33.63 -15.54
N GLY A 423 2.43 33.35 -16.83
CA GLY A 423 3.74 33.07 -17.42
C GLY A 423 4.67 34.28 -17.56
N ARG A 424 5.98 34.00 -17.44
CA ARG A 424 7.02 34.57 -18.30
C ARG A 424 8.10 33.50 -18.49
N LYS A 425 8.30 33.08 -19.74
CA LYS A 425 9.47 32.30 -20.16
C LYS A 425 10.73 33.04 -19.69
N ARG A 426 11.59 32.38 -18.91
CA ARG A 426 13.01 32.74 -18.83
C ARG A 426 13.79 31.57 -19.38
N GLY A 427 14.44 31.84 -20.51
CA GLY A 427 15.28 30.91 -21.23
C GLY A 427 16.48 30.46 -20.42
N LEU A 428 17.04 29.36 -20.90
CA LEU A 428 18.35 28.87 -20.50
C LEU A 428 19.43 29.94 -20.70
N ALA A 429 20.27 30.12 -19.69
CA ALA A 429 21.66 30.60 -19.83
C ALA A 429 22.46 30.16 -18.58
N PRO A 430 23.78 29.94 -18.71
CA PRO A 430 24.53 28.94 -17.97
C PRO A 430 25.09 29.47 -16.64
N LYS A 431 25.22 28.57 -15.65
CA LYS A 431 25.95 28.85 -14.42
C LYS A 431 27.45 28.93 -14.73
N SER A 432 28.01 30.13 -14.66
CA SER A 432 29.45 30.33 -14.54
C SER A 432 29.90 30.24 -13.08
N MET A 433 31.14 29.79 -12.93
CA MET A 433 31.90 29.59 -11.71
C MET A 433 32.04 30.86 -10.88
N MET A 434 31.94 30.73 -9.55
CA MET A 434 32.94 31.26 -8.63
C MET A 434 32.61 30.80 -7.19
N GLY A 435 33.44 29.89 -6.68
CA GLY A 435 33.60 29.67 -5.25
C GLY A 435 34.77 30.52 -4.76
N ALA A 436 34.57 31.21 -3.63
CA ALA A 436 35.59 31.65 -2.70
C ALA A 436 34.84 32.01 -1.40
N ALA A 437 34.87 31.17 -0.36
CA ALA A 437 35.90 31.16 0.68
C ALA A 437 36.01 32.50 1.43
N GLY A 438 35.36 32.58 2.59
CA GLY A 438 35.49 33.68 3.55
C GLY A 438 35.33 33.14 4.97
N ARG A 439 36.40 32.47 5.45
CA ARG A 439 36.53 31.89 6.80
C ARG A 439 37.07 32.99 7.72
N ALA A 440 36.27 33.44 8.68
CA ALA A 440 36.69 34.42 9.68
C ALA A 440 37.70 33.78 10.66
N LYS A 441 38.95 34.26 10.64
CA LYS A 441 39.95 34.05 11.70
C LYS A 441 39.81 35.17 12.73
N ARG A 442 39.62 34.79 14.00
CA ARG A 442 39.93 35.63 15.16
C ARG A 442 41.43 35.51 15.41
N GLY A 443 42.13 36.65 15.47
CA GLY A 443 43.50 36.75 15.97
C GLY A 443 43.53 37.66 17.19
N ARG A 444 44.08 37.15 18.30
CA ARG A 444 44.75 37.93 19.34
C ARG A 444 46.26 37.87 19.01
N GLY A 445 46.98 38.96 19.25
CA GLY A 445 48.42 39.07 19.06
C GLY A 445 48.75 39.92 17.86
#